data_AF-M4PZS4-F1
#
_entry.id   AF-M4PZS4-F1
#
_cell.length_a   1.000
_cell.length_b   1.000
_cell.length_c   1.000
_cell.angle_alpha   90.00
_cell.angle_beta   90.00
_cell.angle_gamma   90.00
#
_symmetry.space_group_name_H-M   'P 1'
#
loop_
_entity.id
_entity.type
_entity.pdbx_description
1 polymer ?
#
loop_
_entity_poly.entity_id
_entity_poly.type
_entity_poly.pdbx_seq_one_letter_code
_entity_poly.pdbx_strand_id
1 'polypeptide(L)'
;LERESMDRIRQEDCVARRPTDCDVCELLKGLLSYYETALQRLEINYKTEVEHIREGDADLDPGVIRQVKVYVASKRKLQVGDKMAGRHGNKGVVSKIVPEADMPYLSNGETVQMILNPLGVPSRMNLGQVLETHRRVTANTGENKKG
;
A
#
# COMPACT_ATOMS: atom_id res chain seq x y z
N LEU A 1 -6.42 18.17 32.36
CA LEU A 1 -7.34 17.20 32.99
C LEU A 1 -6.81 15.76 32.94
N GLU A 2 -6.03 15.34 31.93
CA GLU A 2 -5.52 13.95 31.87
C GLU A 2 -4.16 13.71 32.55
N ARG A 3 -3.20 14.66 32.50
CA ARG A 3 -1.89 14.51 33.20
C ARG A 3 -2.01 14.47 34.73
N GLU A 4 -2.86 15.32 35.31
CA GLU A 4 -3.12 15.35 36.76
C GLU A 4 -3.79 14.07 37.27
N SER A 5 -4.59 13.41 36.42
CA SER A 5 -5.27 12.16 36.75
C SER A 5 -4.29 10.97 36.72
N MET A 6 -3.33 10.99 35.79
CA MET A 6 -2.25 9.99 35.69
C MET A 6 -1.21 10.11 36.82
N ASP A 7 -0.88 11.33 37.24
CA ASP A 7 0.05 11.56 38.35
C ASP A 7 -0.55 11.20 39.72
N ARG A 8 -1.88 11.28 39.89
CA ARG A 8 -2.57 10.79 41.10
C ARG A 8 -2.50 9.26 41.23
N ILE A 9 -2.62 8.53 40.11
CA ILE A 9 -2.51 7.06 40.09
C ILE A 9 -1.09 6.60 40.46
N ARG A 10 -0.05 7.38 40.13
CA ARG A 10 1.34 7.08 40.52
C ARG A 10 1.58 7.10 42.02
N GLN A 11 0.84 7.92 42.78
CA GLN A 11 1.18 8.17 44.18
C GLN A 11 0.33 7.37 45.18
N GLU A 12 -0.86 6.87 44.80
CA GLU A 12 -1.77 6.27 45.77
C GLU A 12 -2.11 4.78 45.57
N ASP A 13 -2.04 4.19 44.36
CA ASP A 13 -2.73 2.88 44.15
C ASP A 13 -1.91 1.65 43.73
N CYS A 14 -0.60 1.74 43.46
CA CYS A 14 0.20 0.53 43.16
C CYS A 14 1.12 0.06 44.30
N VAL A 15 1.41 0.90 45.30
CA VAL A 15 2.29 0.53 46.42
C VAL A 15 1.50 0.09 47.66
N ALA A 16 0.22 0.49 47.78
CA ALA A 16 -0.59 0.19 48.96
C ALA A 16 -1.16 -1.24 48.99
N ARG A 17 -1.32 -1.91 47.83
CA ARG A 17 -1.83 -3.27 47.74
C ARG A 17 -0.72 -4.21 47.26
N ARG A 18 0.19 -4.57 48.17
CA ARG A 18 1.30 -5.51 47.90
C ARG A 18 0.75 -6.81 47.28
N PRO A 19 1.06 -7.13 46.00
CA PRO A 19 0.98 -8.50 45.54
C PRO A 19 2.05 -9.28 46.32
N THR A 20 1.70 -10.44 46.85
CA THR A 20 2.57 -11.26 47.71
C THR A 20 3.76 -11.90 46.97
N ASP A 21 3.83 -11.75 45.64
CA ASP A 21 4.85 -12.39 44.78
C ASP A 21 5.83 -11.36 44.21
N CYS A 22 7.12 -11.58 44.48
CA CYS A 22 8.23 -10.71 44.08
C CYS A 22 8.36 -10.60 42.55
N ASP A 23 8.11 -11.69 41.82
CA ASP A 23 8.28 -11.78 40.37
C ASP A 23 7.28 -10.90 39.60
N VAL A 24 6.03 -10.84 40.07
CA VAL A 24 4.97 -10.02 39.48
C VAL A 24 5.29 -8.54 39.66
N CYS A 25 5.87 -8.16 40.79
CA CYS A 25 6.29 -6.78 41.07
C CYS A 25 7.46 -6.35 40.17
N GLU A 26 8.41 -7.23 39.87
CA GLU A 26 9.52 -6.93 38.95
C GLU A 26 9.04 -6.76 37.51
N LEU A 27 8.15 -7.63 37.04
CA LEU A 27 7.56 -7.53 35.70
C LEU A 27 6.75 -6.22 35.54
N LEU A 28 5.97 -5.87 36.56
CA LEU A 28 5.13 -4.66 36.54
C LEU A 28 5.98 -3.39 36.52
N LYS A 29 7.10 -3.36 37.26
CA LYS A 29 8.10 -2.27 37.18
C LYS A 29 8.77 -2.18 35.81
N GLY A 30 9.08 -3.32 35.19
CA GLY A 30 9.64 -3.37 33.84
C GLY A 30 8.67 -2.85 32.78
N LEU A 31 7.39 -3.19 32.88
CA LEU A 31 6.34 -2.65 32.00
C LEU A 31 6.17 -1.14 32.21
N LEU A 32 6.11 -0.68 33.46
CA LEU A 32 6.01 0.75 33.77
C LEU A 32 7.18 1.55 33.20
N SER A 33 8.42 1.09 33.37
CA SER A 33 9.60 1.79 32.83
C SER A 33 9.64 1.80 31.29
N TYR A 34 9.17 0.72 30.65
CA TYR A 34 8.99 0.66 29.21
C TYR A 34 7.96 1.71 28.73
N TYR A 35 6.81 1.80 29.39
CA TYR A 35 5.77 2.78 29.06
C TYR A 35 6.24 4.22 29.29
N GLU A 36 6.96 4.49 30.37
CA GLU A 36 7.55 5.81 30.64
C GLU A 36 8.52 6.23 29.55
N THR A 37 9.40 5.31 29.12
CA THR A 37 10.34 5.57 28.02
C THR A 37 9.60 5.79 26.70
N ALA A 38 8.55 5.01 26.41
CA ALA A 38 7.74 5.16 25.20
C ALA A 38 7.01 6.50 25.16
N LEU A 39 6.42 6.94 26.28
CA LEU A 39 5.76 8.24 26.41
C LEU A 39 6.75 9.40 26.21
N GLN A 40 7.95 9.31 26.80
CA GLN A 40 8.99 10.32 26.60
C GLN A 40 9.39 10.44 25.13
N ARG A 41 9.59 9.32 24.44
CA ARG A 41 9.90 9.32 23.00
C ARG A 41 8.80 9.99 22.18
N LEU A 42 7.54 9.69 22.50
CA LEU A 42 6.39 10.25 21.80
C LEU A 42 6.29 11.76 22.03
N GLU A 43 6.56 12.23 23.25
CA GLU A 43 6.57 13.66 23.59
C GLU A 43 7.71 14.41 22.89
N ILE A 44 8.90 13.80 22.80
CA ILE A 44 10.03 14.37 22.04
C ILE A 44 9.66 14.48 20.56
N ASN A 45 9.15 13.42 19.95
CA ASN A 45 8.77 13.44 18.52
C ASN A 45 7.70 14.50 18.25
N TYR A 46 6.68 14.58 19.11
CA TYR A 46 5.64 15.58 19.00
C TYR A 46 6.21 16.99 19.10
N LYS A 47 7.11 17.24 20.06
CA LYS A 47 7.76 18.54 20.20
C LYS A 47 8.57 18.89 18.97
N THR A 48 9.37 17.96 18.44
CA THR A 48 10.16 18.15 17.23
C THR A 48 9.29 18.43 16.00
N GLU A 49 8.20 17.70 15.79
CA GLU A 49 7.25 17.96 14.70
C GLU A 49 6.60 19.34 14.82
N VAL A 50 6.21 19.75 16.03
CA VAL A 50 5.63 21.08 16.26
C VAL A 50 6.63 22.19 15.96
N GLU A 51 7.88 22.03 16.39
CA GLU A 51 8.93 23.02 16.09
C GLU A 51 9.21 23.09 14.58
N HIS A 52 9.26 21.96 13.87
CA HIS A 52 9.39 21.95 12.41
C HIS A 52 8.22 22.65 11.68
N ILE A 53 6.98 22.48 12.15
CA ILE A 53 5.82 23.17 11.57
C ILE A 53 5.89 24.69 11.84
N ARG A 54 6.42 25.11 13.00
CA ARG A 54 6.54 26.52 13.38
C ARG A 54 7.65 27.26 12.62
N GLU A 55 8.77 26.59 12.37
CA GLU A 55 9.91 27.17 11.65
C GLU A 55 9.58 27.45 10.17
N GLY A 56 8.59 26.73 9.60
CA GLY A 56 8.13 26.92 8.23
C GLY A 56 9.09 26.36 7.18
N ASP A 57 8.77 26.54 5.89
CA ASP A 57 9.65 26.12 4.78
C ASP A 57 10.83 27.11 4.68
N ALA A 58 12.00 26.74 5.23
CA ALA A 58 13.24 27.51 5.15
C ALA A 58 13.91 27.46 3.76
N ASP A 59 13.44 26.56 2.88
CA ASP A 59 13.97 26.34 1.54
C ASP A 59 13.12 27.06 0.47
N LEU A 60 13.05 28.38 0.57
CA LEU A 60 12.49 29.23 -0.50
C LEU A 60 13.63 29.75 -1.39
N ASP A 61 13.44 29.69 -2.70
CA ASP A 61 14.38 30.30 -3.66
C ASP A 61 14.53 31.81 -3.40
N PRO A 62 15.74 32.39 -3.58
CA PRO A 62 15.98 33.80 -3.30
C PRO A 62 15.04 34.70 -4.11
N GLY A 63 14.25 35.53 -3.41
CA GLY A 63 13.24 36.42 -4.00
C GLY A 63 11.80 35.91 -3.92
N VAL A 64 11.56 34.69 -3.44
CA VAL A 64 10.20 34.14 -3.24
C VAL A 64 9.72 34.44 -1.82
N ILE A 65 8.59 35.14 -1.70
CA ILE A 65 8.01 35.52 -0.39
C ILE A 65 7.08 34.42 0.14
N ARG A 66 6.34 33.72 -0.74
CA ARG A 66 5.40 32.64 -0.39
C ARG A 66 5.33 31.60 -1.52
N GLN A 67 5.28 30.32 -1.18
CA GLN A 67 5.07 29.22 -2.12
C GLN A 67 3.77 28.47 -1.77
N VAL A 68 2.96 28.14 -2.79
CA VAL A 68 1.73 27.34 -2.62
C VAL A 68 1.84 26.10 -3.50
N LYS A 69 1.82 24.91 -2.87
CA LYS A 69 1.87 23.61 -3.57
C LYS A 69 0.43 23.05 -3.65
N VAL A 70 -0.10 22.91 -4.88
CA VAL A 70 -1.42 22.32 -5.12
C VAL A 70 -1.25 20.92 -5.68
N TYR A 71 -1.76 19.92 -4.96
CA TYR A 71 -1.73 18.51 -5.40
C TYR A 71 -3.03 18.17 -6.13
N VAL A 72 -2.93 17.83 -7.41
CA VAL A 72 -4.07 17.38 -8.23
C VAL A 72 -3.90 15.90 -8.57
N ALA A 73 -4.83 15.08 -8.10
CA ALA A 73 -4.91 13.67 -8.48
C ALA A 73 -5.91 13.48 -9.62
N SER A 74 -5.52 12.79 -10.69
CA SER A 74 -6.40 12.48 -11.82
C SER A 74 -6.30 11.00 -12.19
N LYS A 75 -7.46 10.33 -12.33
CA LYS A 75 -7.53 8.95 -12.80
C LYS A 75 -7.64 8.94 -14.34
N ARG A 76 -6.62 8.43 -15.01
CA ARG A 76 -6.61 8.27 -16.48
C ARG A 76 -7.14 6.90 -16.86
N LYS A 77 -8.06 6.86 -17.83
CA LYS A 77 -8.59 5.63 -18.43
C LYS A 77 -7.67 5.20 -19.58
N LEU A 78 -7.68 3.91 -19.92
CA LEU A 78 -6.96 3.37 -21.07
C LEU A 78 -7.52 3.96 -22.37
N GLN A 79 -6.64 4.38 -23.26
CA GLN A 79 -6.99 4.98 -24.55
C GLN A 79 -6.25 4.29 -25.70
N VAL A 80 -6.79 4.44 -26.90
CA VAL A 80 -6.10 4.03 -28.13
C VAL A 80 -4.81 4.84 -28.25
N GLY A 81 -3.70 4.17 -28.53
CA GLY A 81 -2.36 4.77 -28.50
C GLY A 81 -1.58 4.54 -27.20
N ASP A 82 -2.21 4.03 -26.15
CA ASP A 82 -1.49 3.66 -24.93
C ASP A 82 -0.54 2.49 -25.17
N LYS A 83 0.65 2.57 -24.58
CA LYS A 83 1.67 1.52 -24.71
C LYS A 83 1.51 0.50 -23.58
N MET A 84 1.39 -0.76 -23.96
CA MET A 84 1.30 -1.90 -23.05
C MET A 84 2.53 -2.80 -23.22
N ALA A 85 2.97 -3.41 -22.12
CA ALA A 85 4.05 -4.39 -22.14
C ALA A 85 3.67 -5.60 -21.28
N GLY A 86 4.01 -6.80 -21.74
CA GLY A 86 3.87 -8.03 -20.96
C GLY A 86 5.18 -8.49 -20.36
N ARG A 87 5.09 -9.51 -19.51
CA ARG A 87 6.19 -10.04 -18.69
C ARG A 87 7.25 -10.81 -19.48
N HIS A 88 6.95 -11.18 -20.72
CA HIS A 88 7.85 -11.92 -21.62
C HIS A 88 8.47 -11.01 -22.69
N GLY A 89 8.59 -9.70 -22.41
CA GLY A 89 9.24 -8.74 -23.33
C GLY A 89 8.42 -8.38 -24.58
N ASN A 90 7.15 -8.80 -24.66
CA ASN A 90 6.20 -8.32 -25.66
C ASN A 90 5.80 -6.87 -25.34
N LYS A 91 5.96 -5.97 -26.31
CA LYS A 91 5.59 -4.55 -26.22
C LYS A 91 4.64 -4.27 -27.37
N GLY A 92 3.55 -3.55 -27.10
CA GLY A 92 2.55 -3.19 -28.10
C GLY A 92 1.88 -1.86 -27.76
N VAL A 93 1.16 -1.32 -28.73
CA VAL A 93 0.32 -0.13 -28.57
C VAL A 93 -1.14 -0.57 -28.74
N VAL A 94 -2.05 -0.04 -27.92
CA VAL A 94 -3.49 -0.31 -28.04
C VAL A 94 -3.96 0.22 -29.40
N SER A 95 -4.39 -0.68 -30.29
CA SER A 95 -4.81 -0.34 -31.65
C SER A 95 -6.27 0.09 -31.75
N LYS A 96 -7.17 -0.63 -31.07
CA LYS A 96 -8.61 -0.37 -31.08
C LYS A 96 -9.23 -0.89 -29.79
N ILE A 97 -10.17 -0.13 -29.24
CA ILE A 97 -11.06 -0.55 -28.16
C ILE A 97 -12.40 -0.87 -28.83
N VAL A 98 -12.85 -2.12 -28.69
CA VAL A 98 -14.11 -2.60 -29.29
C VAL A 98 -15.11 -2.94 -28.19
N PRO A 99 -16.43 -2.83 -28.46
CA PRO A 99 -17.46 -3.32 -27.55
C PRO A 99 -17.36 -4.83 -27.33
N GLU A 100 -17.84 -5.32 -26.18
CA GLU A 100 -17.86 -6.76 -25.85
C GLU A 100 -18.65 -7.59 -26.88
N ALA A 101 -19.68 -6.99 -27.50
CA ALA A 101 -20.51 -7.60 -28.55
C ALA A 101 -19.72 -8.09 -29.79
N ASP A 102 -18.63 -7.40 -30.10
CA ASP A 102 -17.82 -7.64 -31.30
C ASP A 102 -16.61 -8.56 -31.02
N MET A 103 -16.40 -8.94 -29.76
CA MET A 103 -15.26 -9.76 -29.36
C MET A 103 -15.55 -11.25 -29.57
N PRO A 104 -14.54 -12.07 -29.87
CA PRO A 104 -14.71 -13.52 -29.90
C PRO A 104 -15.17 -14.06 -28.54
N TYR A 105 -16.09 -15.02 -28.58
CA TYR A 105 -16.64 -15.68 -27.40
C TYR A 105 -16.10 -17.10 -27.26
N LEU A 106 -15.93 -17.53 -26.03
CA LEU A 106 -15.65 -18.90 -25.66
C LEU A 106 -16.95 -19.72 -25.61
N SER A 107 -16.84 -21.05 -25.61
CA SER A 107 -17.98 -21.97 -25.56
C SER A 107 -18.80 -21.87 -24.27
N ASN A 108 -18.23 -21.29 -23.21
CA ASN A 108 -18.89 -20.98 -21.95
C ASN A 108 -19.62 -19.61 -21.96
N GLY A 109 -19.59 -18.87 -23.08
CA GLY A 109 -20.23 -17.56 -23.22
C GLY A 109 -19.37 -16.37 -22.79
N GLU A 110 -18.16 -16.58 -22.27
CA GLU A 110 -17.26 -15.50 -21.88
C GLU A 110 -16.58 -14.86 -23.09
N THR A 111 -16.53 -13.52 -23.14
CA THR A 111 -15.79 -12.75 -24.14
C THR A 111 -14.30 -12.72 -23.86
N VAL A 112 -13.49 -12.77 -24.91
CA VAL A 112 -12.05 -12.49 -24.79
C VAL A 112 -11.81 -11.02 -24.47
N GLN A 113 -10.86 -10.72 -23.57
CA GLN A 113 -10.53 -9.34 -23.17
C GLN A 113 -9.49 -8.65 -24.06
N MET A 114 -8.53 -9.43 -24.60
CA MET A 114 -7.45 -8.91 -25.43
C MET A 114 -7.09 -9.91 -26.52
N ILE A 115 -6.86 -9.42 -27.74
CA ILE A 115 -6.41 -10.21 -28.88
C ILE A 115 -4.97 -9.84 -29.20
N LEU A 116 -4.10 -10.84 -29.33
CA LEU A 116 -2.68 -10.67 -29.63
C LEU A 116 -2.34 -11.37 -30.95
N ASN A 117 -1.41 -10.78 -31.70
CA ASN A 117 -0.92 -11.39 -32.94
C ASN A 117 0.00 -12.60 -32.64
N PRO A 118 -0.31 -13.82 -33.15
CA PRO A 118 0.51 -15.00 -32.89
C PRO A 118 1.90 -14.94 -33.54
N LEU A 119 2.09 -14.17 -34.61
CA LEU A 119 3.36 -14.14 -35.36
C LEU A 119 4.55 -13.62 -34.53
N GLY A 120 4.28 -12.81 -33.51
CA GLY A 120 5.32 -12.25 -32.64
C GLY A 120 5.96 -13.26 -31.70
N VAL A 121 5.29 -14.38 -31.42
CA VAL A 121 5.75 -15.41 -30.48
C VAL A 121 6.90 -16.25 -31.07
N PRO A 122 6.77 -16.89 -32.25
CA PRO A 122 7.84 -17.71 -32.83
C PRO A 122 9.03 -16.85 -33.27
N SER A 123 8.77 -15.67 -33.85
CA SER A 123 9.85 -14.78 -34.35
C SER A 123 10.80 -14.31 -33.24
N ARG A 124 10.29 -14.13 -32.01
CA ARG A 124 11.09 -13.71 -30.84
C ARG A 124 11.45 -14.87 -29.92
N MET A 125 11.03 -16.09 -30.26
CA MET A 125 11.20 -17.29 -29.44
C MET A 125 10.64 -17.13 -28.00
N ASN A 126 9.55 -16.37 -27.85
CA ASN A 126 8.92 -16.05 -26.56
C ASN A 126 7.87 -17.10 -26.15
N LEU A 127 8.25 -18.38 -26.18
CA LEU A 127 7.35 -19.52 -25.86
C LEU A 127 6.76 -19.45 -24.44
N GLY A 128 7.45 -18.79 -23.51
CA GLY A 128 6.99 -18.58 -22.14
C GLY A 128 5.62 -17.90 -22.03
N GLN A 129 5.29 -17.00 -22.98
CA GLN A 129 3.99 -16.35 -23.04
C GLN A 129 2.85 -17.34 -23.28
N VAL A 130 3.09 -18.33 -24.14
CA VAL A 130 2.10 -19.37 -24.46
C VAL A 130 1.94 -20.33 -23.29
N LEU A 131 3.06 -20.76 -22.68
CA LEU A 131 3.03 -21.64 -21.52
C LEU A 131 2.33 -20.99 -20.31
N GLU A 132 2.56 -19.69 -20.06
CA GLU A 132 1.85 -18.95 -19.02
C GLU A 132 0.34 -18.87 -19.33
N THR A 133 -0.02 -18.56 -20.57
CA THR A 133 -1.43 -18.49 -20.99
C THR A 133 -2.12 -19.84 -20.84
N HIS A 134 -1.47 -20.93 -21.25
CA HIS A 134 -1.99 -22.28 -21.10
C HIS A 134 -2.21 -22.65 -19.62
N ARG A 135 -1.22 -22.39 -18.76
CA ARG A 135 -1.34 -22.64 -17.31
C ARG A 135 -2.46 -21.82 -16.68
N ARG A 136 -2.68 -20.59 -17.12
CA ARG A 136 -3.78 -19.76 -16.64
C ARG A 136 -5.15 -20.31 -17.05
N VAL A 137 -5.29 -20.77 -18.30
CA VAL A 137 -6.55 -21.40 -18.75
C VAL A 137 -6.86 -22.66 -17.95
N THR A 138 -5.87 -23.53 -17.70
CA THR A 138 -6.08 -24.75 -16.91
C THR A 138 -6.45 -24.46 -15.46
N ALA A 139 -5.82 -23.45 -14.82
CA ALA A 139 -6.17 -23.00 -13.48
C ALA A 139 -7.61 -22.48 -13.40
N ASN A 140 -8.00 -21.58 -14.32
CA ASN A 140 -9.35 -20.99 -14.34
C ASN A 140 -10.44 -22.04 -14.61
N THR A 141 -10.14 -23.06 -15.43
CA THR A 141 -11.10 -24.15 -15.72
C THR A 141 -11.38 -25.00 -14.47
N GLY A 142 -10.46 -25.08 -13.51
CA GLY A 142 -10.66 -25.78 -12.25
C GLY A 142 -11.51 -25.02 -11.23
N GLU A 143 -11.48 -23.69 -11.26
CA GLU A 143 -12.27 -22.82 -10.37
C GLU A 143 -13.74 -22.76 -10.81
N ASN A 144 -14.01 -22.73 -12.12
CA ASN A 144 -15.37 -22.73 -12.68
C ASN A 144 -16.18 -24.04 -12.44
N LYS A 145 -15.57 -25.09 -11.87
CA LYS A 145 -16.26 -26.33 -11.46
C LYS A 145 -16.69 -26.37 -9.99
N LYS A 146 -16.34 -25.34 -9.20
CA LYS A 146 -16.68 -25.25 -7.77
C LYS A 146 -17.88 -24.33 -7.47
N GLY A 147 -18.55 -23.83 -8.50
CA GLY A 147 -19.80 -23.07 -8.40
C GLY A 147 -20.99 -23.91 -8.81
#